data_AF-A0A524M980-F1
#
_entry.id   AF-A0A524M980-F1
#
_cell.length_a   1.000
_cell.length_b   1.000
_cell.length_c   1.000
_cell.angle_alpha   90.00
_cell.angle_beta   90.00
_cell.angle_gamma   90.00
#
_symmetry.space_group_name_H-M   'P 1'
#
loop_
_entity.id
_entity.type
_entity.pdbx_description
1 polymer ?
#
loop_
_entity_poly.entity_id
_entity_poly.type
_entity_poly.pdbx_seq_one_letter_code
_entity_poly.pdbx_strand_id
1 'polypeptide(L)'
;MRKYSGGGYPVEKFNRSNLQSPATYFKEQGLKLTGGGKWKTALCPFHDDHNPSLRVRLDTGGFKCMACGVRGGDVLAFHMQRYDLGFIAAAKQLGAWRVT
;
A
#
# COMPACT_ATOMS: atom_id res chain seq x y z
N MET A 1 35.15 33.87 14.38
CA MET A 1 34.96 32.94 13.23
C MET A 1 34.66 31.55 13.77
N ARG A 2 33.38 31.16 13.91
CA ARG A 2 33.02 29.78 14.26
C ARG A 2 32.62 29.06 12.97
N LYS A 3 33.49 28.17 12.51
CA LYS A 3 33.20 27.27 11.40
C LYS A 3 32.17 26.26 11.90
N TYR A 4 30.91 26.42 11.52
CA TYR A 4 29.91 25.37 11.67
C TYR A 4 30.15 24.36 10.55
N SER A 5 30.94 23.34 10.84
CA SER A 5 31.04 22.13 10.03
C SER A 5 29.70 21.40 10.14
N GLY A 6 28.80 21.65 9.20
CA GLY A 6 27.48 21.03 9.14
C GLY A 6 27.58 19.52 8.94
N GLY A 7 27.57 18.77 10.04
CA GLY A 7 27.30 17.34 10.01
C GLY A 7 25.82 17.13 9.76
N GLY A 8 25.45 16.72 8.54
CA GLY A 8 24.07 16.42 8.18
C GLY A 8 23.61 15.13 8.85
N TYR A 9 22.54 15.18 9.64
CA TYR A 9 21.86 13.97 10.09
C TYR A 9 21.22 13.27 8.88
N PRO A 10 21.27 11.92 8.81
CA PRO A 10 20.55 11.17 7.78
C PRO A 10 19.05 11.49 7.83
N VAL A 11 18.51 12.05 6.76
CA VAL A 11 17.09 12.37 6.66
C VAL A 11 16.36 11.14 6.15
N GLU A 12 15.53 10.53 6.99
CA GLU A 12 14.56 9.55 6.52
C GLU A 12 13.50 10.25 5.65
N LYS A 13 13.25 9.71 4.46
CA LYS A 13 12.18 10.23 3.59
C LYS A 13 11.41 9.10 2.93
N PHE A 14 10.18 9.43 2.55
CA PHE A 14 9.37 8.55 1.72
C PHE A 14 9.95 8.45 0.31
N ASN A 15 10.08 7.22 -0.20
CA ASN A 15 10.40 6.93 -1.58
C ASN A 15 9.35 5.96 -2.14
N ARG A 16 8.47 6.49 -3.01
CA ARG A 16 7.39 5.72 -3.63
C ARG A 16 7.89 4.52 -4.44
N SER A 17 9.07 4.64 -5.06
CA SER A 17 9.65 3.57 -5.89
C SER A 17 10.05 2.33 -5.09
N ASN A 18 10.12 2.44 -3.76
CA ASN A 18 10.38 1.31 -2.86
C ASN A 18 9.12 0.51 -2.51
N LEU A 19 7.93 0.98 -2.86
CA LEU A 19 6.70 0.21 -2.66
C LEU A 19 6.75 -1.06 -3.52
N GLN A 20 6.30 -2.17 -2.94
CA GLN A 20 6.17 -3.43 -3.65
C GLN A 20 5.23 -3.29 -4.86
N SER A 21 5.42 -4.13 -5.88
CA SER A 21 4.47 -4.18 -7.00
C SER A 21 3.06 -4.51 -6.46
N PRO A 22 1.98 -3.92 -7.02
CA PRO A 22 0.63 -4.22 -6.57
C PRO A 22 0.27 -5.71 -6.64
N ALA A 23 0.74 -6.41 -7.67
CA ALA A 23 0.49 -7.84 -7.82
C ALA A 23 1.14 -8.67 -6.70
N THR A 24 2.37 -8.33 -6.30
CA THR A 24 3.06 -8.99 -5.18
C THR A 24 2.35 -8.66 -3.87
N TYR A 25 2.15 -7.37 -3.61
CA TYR A 25 1.54 -6.87 -2.37
C TYR A 25 0.18 -7.53 -2.10
N PHE A 26 -0.76 -7.49 -3.05
CA PHE A 26 -2.08 -8.06 -2.81
C PHE A 26 -2.07 -9.57 -2.55
N LYS A 27 -1.17 -10.32 -3.20
CA LYS A 27 -1.01 -11.76 -2.94
C LYS A 27 -0.49 -12.03 -1.52
N GLU A 28 0.47 -11.25 -1.05
CA GLU A 28 1.01 -11.35 0.31
C GLU A 28 -0.03 -10.94 1.38
N GLN A 29 -0.95 -10.04 1.02
CA GLN A 29 -2.14 -9.72 1.84
C GLN A 29 -3.19 -10.86 1.86
N GLY A 30 -2.91 -12.00 1.23
CA GLY A 30 -3.78 -13.18 1.22
C GLY A 30 -4.91 -13.12 0.20
N LEU A 31 -4.91 -12.15 -0.73
CA LEU A 31 -5.98 -12.04 -1.72
C LEU A 31 -5.81 -13.11 -2.80
N LYS A 32 -6.85 -13.94 -2.96
CA LYS A 32 -6.99 -14.83 -4.11
C LYS A 32 -7.55 -14.03 -5.28
N LEU A 33 -6.67 -13.62 -6.18
CA LEU A 33 -6.99 -12.76 -7.32
C LEU A 33 -7.54 -13.57 -8.50
N THR A 34 -8.73 -13.21 -8.97
CA THR A 34 -9.39 -13.84 -10.13
C THR A 34 -9.72 -12.82 -11.22
N GLY A 35 -10.08 -13.32 -12.40
CA GLY A 35 -10.44 -12.51 -13.57
C GLY A 35 -9.26 -12.16 -14.50
N GLY A 36 -9.58 -11.63 -15.68
CA GLY A 36 -8.62 -11.26 -16.72
C GLY A 36 -8.17 -9.79 -16.66
N GLY A 37 -7.05 -9.47 -17.33
CA GLY A 37 -6.57 -8.10 -17.47
C GLY A 37 -6.00 -7.47 -16.18
N LYS A 38 -5.93 -6.13 -16.18
CA LYS A 38 -5.32 -5.31 -15.12
C LYS A 38 -6.15 -5.25 -13.84
N TRP A 39 -7.46 -5.36 -13.94
CA TRP A 39 -8.35 -5.39 -12.80
C TRP A 39 -8.63 -6.84 -12.39
N LYS A 40 -8.42 -7.14 -11.11
CA LYS A 40 -8.74 -8.43 -10.50
C LYS A 40 -9.87 -8.28 -9.51
N THR A 41 -10.53 -9.39 -9.24
CA THR A 41 -11.56 -9.52 -8.21
C THR A 41 -11.04 -10.40 -7.08
N ALA A 42 -11.41 -10.11 -5.84
CA ALA A 42 -11.08 -10.87 -4.64
C ALA A 42 -12.15 -10.70 -3.56
N LEU A 43 -12.10 -11.54 -2.52
CA LEU A 43 -12.79 -11.26 -1.27
C LEU A 43 -12.18 -10.01 -0.63
N CYS A 44 -13.05 -9.16 -0.08
CA CYS A 44 -12.67 -7.93 0.59
C CYS A 44 -12.22 -8.22 2.03
N PRO A 45 -10.98 -7.93 2.42
CA PRO A 45 -10.52 -8.18 3.79
C PRO A 45 -10.94 -7.08 4.78
N PHE A 46 -11.74 -6.11 4.35
CA PHE A 46 -12.20 -4.97 5.17
C PHE A 46 -13.59 -5.19 5.77
N HIS A 47 -14.27 -6.28 5.42
CA HIS A 47 -15.50 -6.73 6.05
C HIS A 47 -15.58 -8.26 5.94
N ASP A 48 -16.57 -8.86 6.59
CA ASP A 48 -16.83 -10.30 6.49
C ASP A 48 -17.41 -10.66 5.11
N ASP A 49 -16.52 -10.76 4.12
CA ASP A 49 -16.87 -10.98 2.73
C ASP A 49 -16.85 -12.47 2.37
N HIS A 50 -17.99 -12.96 1.88
CA HIS A 50 -18.17 -14.31 1.35
C HIS A 50 -18.42 -14.33 -0.17
N ASN A 51 -18.61 -13.16 -0.79
CA ASN A 51 -18.94 -13.00 -2.20
C ASN A 51 -18.01 -11.94 -2.82
N PRO A 52 -16.97 -12.33 -3.60
CA PRO A 52 -15.89 -11.45 -4.02
C PRO A 52 -16.34 -10.06 -4.49
N SER A 53 -16.16 -9.07 -3.61
CA SER A 53 -16.68 -7.72 -3.80
C SER A 53 -15.58 -6.66 -3.99
N LEU A 54 -14.31 -7.05 -3.78
CA LEU A 54 -13.15 -6.19 -3.93
C LEU A 54 -12.60 -6.25 -5.36
N ARG A 55 -12.45 -5.07 -5.97
CA ARG A 55 -11.72 -4.87 -7.22
C ARG A 55 -10.37 -4.24 -6.92
N VAL A 56 -9.29 -4.84 -7.41
CA VAL A 56 -7.91 -4.31 -7.29
C VAL A 56 -7.27 -4.18 -8.66
N ARG A 57 -6.39 -3.19 -8.83
CA ARG A 57 -5.70 -2.91 -10.10
C ARG A 57 -4.21 -3.20 -9.98
N LEU A 58 -3.68 -4.11 -10.81
CA LEU A 58 -2.32 -4.63 -10.65
C LEU A 58 -1.21 -3.71 -11.16
N ASP A 59 -1.53 -2.66 -11.92
CA ASP A 59 -0.55 -1.69 -12.41
C ASP A 59 -0.35 -0.50 -11.44
N THR A 60 -1.38 -0.13 -10.70
CA THR A 60 -1.40 1.09 -9.86
C THR A 60 -1.57 0.80 -8.38
N GLY A 61 -2.14 -0.35 -8.02
CA GLY A 61 -2.53 -0.66 -6.64
C GLY A 61 -3.87 -0.04 -6.22
N GLY A 62 -4.58 0.61 -7.14
CA GLY A 62 -5.91 1.14 -6.86
C GLY A 62 -6.90 0.03 -6.49
N PHE A 63 -7.80 0.31 -5.57
CA PHE A 63 -8.80 -0.65 -5.13
C PHE A 63 -10.14 0.02 -4.79
N LYS A 64 -11.22 -0.76 -4.94
CA LYS A 64 -12.57 -0.40 -4.47
C LYS A 64 -13.34 -1.67 -4.14
N CYS A 65 -13.94 -1.72 -2.96
CA CYS A 65 -14.96 -2.70 -2.65
C CYS A 65 -16.33 -2.16 -3.04
N MET A 66 -17.12 -2.92 -3.80
CA MET A 66 -18.48 -2.50 -4.18
C MET A 66 -19.51 -2.76 -3.08
N ALA A 67 -19.20 -3.62 -2.10
CA ALA A 67 -20.08 -3.90 -0.95
C ALA A 67 -19.87 -2.88 0.20
N CYS A 68 -18.70 -2.87 0.85
CA CYS A 68 -18.43 -1.95 1.98
C CYS A 68 -17.93 -0.55 1.58
N GLY A 69 -17.70 -0.28 0.30
CA GLY A 69 -17.32 1.05 -0.19
C GLY A 69 -15.87 1.49 0.02
N VAL A 70 -15.07 0.73 0.78
CA VAL A 70 -13.63 1.04 1.00
C VAL A 70 -12.90 1.19 -0.33
N ARG A 71 -11.99 2.18 -0.42
CA ARG A 71 -11.28 2.52 -1.66
C ARG A 71 -9.95 3.20 -1.40
N GLY A 72 -9.05 3.14 -2.37
CA GLY A 72 -7.76 3.83 -2.32
C GLY A 72 -7.02 3.78 -3.65
N GLY A 73 -5.99 4.62 -3.77
CA GLY A 73 -5.27 4.84 -5.04
C GLY A 73 -4.04 3.96 -5.26
N ASP A 74 -3.51 3.32 -4.21
CA ASP A 74 -2.32 2.48 -4.28
C ASP A 74 -2.23 1.48 -3.11
N VAL A 75 -1.16 0.68 -3.12
CA VAL A 75 -0.88 -0.33 -2.09
C VAL A 75 -0.64 0.28 -0.70
N LEU A 76 -0.12 1.51 -0.62
CA LEU A 76 0.10 2.19 0.65
C LEU A 76 -1.23 2.59 1.28
N ALA A 77 -2.16 3.14 0.49
CA ALA A 77 -3.51 3.46 0.93
C ALA A 77 -4.28 2.21 1.37
N PHE A 78 -4.05 1.06 0.72
CA PHE A 78 -4.62 -0.22 1.16
C PHE A 78 -4.04 -0.62 2.51
N HIS A 79 -2.70 -0.58 2.65
CA HIS A 79 -2.00 -0.97 3.88
C HIS A 79 -2.42 -0.11 5.07
N MET A 80 -2.47 1.21 4.86
CA MET A 80 -2.96 2.17 5.86
C MET A 80 -4.36 1.81 6.36
N GLN A 81 -5.31 1.57 5.45
CA GLN A 81 -6.68 1.22 5.82
C GLN A 81 -6.80 -0.18 6.43
N ARG A 82 -6.00 -1.14 5.96
CA ARG A 82 -6.10 -2.56 6.38
C ARG A 82 -5.60 -2.78 7.81
N TYR A 83 -4.62 -1.97 8.21
CA TYR A 83 -3.92 -2.09 9.48
C TYR A 83 -4.12 -0.89 10.41
N ASP A 84 -5.02 0.04 10.05
CA ASP A 84 -5.29 1.27 10.79
C ASP A 84 -4.02 2.08 11.11
N LEU A 85 -3.22 2.34 10.07
CA LEU A 85 -1.93 3.00 10.18
C LEU A 85 -1.93 4.38 9.53
N GLY A 86 -1.27 5.31 10.21
CA GLY A 86 -0.84 6.56 9.60
C GLY A 86 0.19 6.35 8.50
N PHE A 87 0.34 7.34 7.62
CA PHE A 87 1.18 7.29 6.42
C PHE A 87 2.63 6.83 6.71
N ILE A 88 3.29 7.43 7.70
CA ILE A 88 4.70 7.12 8.03
C ILE A 88 4.83 5.67 8.52
N ALA A 89 3.93 5.23 9.41
CA ALA A 89 3.97 3.87 9.96
C ALA A 89 3.77 2.83 8.85
N ALA A 90 2.78 3.05 7.98
CA ALA A 90 2.55 2.17 6.83
C ALA A 90 3.73 2.19 5.85
N ALA A 91 4.29 3.35 5.55
CA ALA A 91 5.45 3.46 4.67
C ALA A 91 6.70 2.78 5.26
N LYS A 92 6.91 2.84 6.58
CA LYS A 92 7.98 2.09 7.27
C LYS A 92 7.78 0.59 7.14
N GLN A 93 6.56 0.09 7.38
CA GLN A 93 6.25 -1.34 7.23
C GLN A 93 6.42 -1.84 5.80
N LEU A 94 6.09 -1.02 4.80
CA LEU A 94 6.30 -1.34 3.38
C LEU A 94 7.74 -1.07 2.90
N GLY A 95 8.64 -0.63 3.78
CA GLY A 95 10.02 -0.33 3.41
C GLY A 95 10.19 0.90 2.52
N ALA A 96 9.15 1.72 2.38
CA ALA A 96 9.16 2.94 1.57
C ALA A 96 9.58 4.20 2.35
N TRP A 97 9.87 4.09 3.64
CA TRP A 97 10.39 5.18 4.46
C TRP A 97 11.76 4.80 5.03
N ARG A 98 12.83 5.34 4.44
CA ARG A 98 14.22 4.97 4.79
C ARG A 98 15.14 6.18 4.71
N VAL A 99 16.28 6.08 5.39
CA VAL A 99 17.42 6.97 5.17
C VAL A 99 17.90 6.83 3.73
N THR A 100 18.10 7.95 3.05
CA THR A 100 18.72 8.01 1.72
C THR A 100 20.11 8.57 1.77
#